data_AF-A0A068N5J2-F1
#
_entry.id   AF-A0A068N5J2-F1
#
_cell.length_a   1.000
_cell.length_b   1.000
_cell.length_c   1.000
_cell.angle_alpha   90.00
_cell.angle_beta   90.00
_cell.angle_gamma   90.00
#
_symmetry.space_group_name_H-M   'P 1'
#
loop_
_entity.id
_entity.type
_entity.pdbx_description
1 polymer ?
#
loop_
_entity_poly.entity_id
_entity_poly.type
_entity_poly.pdbx_seq_one_letter_code
_entity_poly.pdbx_strand_id
1 'polypeptide(L)'
;MTGVKLLLVQFLDTHGQPLERYEVAGDVVGAGLNEWVLVARGSAARKERGNGDRPLDAMVVGIIDTVNVASGSLYNKRDDGR
;
A
#
# COMPACT_ATOMS: atom_id res chain seq x y z
N MET A 1 -1.47 -13.08 -14.54
CA MET A 1 -0.94 -13.02 -13.15
C MET A 1 0.56 -13.32 -13.09
N THR A 2 1.13 -14.07 -14.03
CA THR A 2 2.59 -14.26 -14.12
C THR A 2 3.34 -12.93 -14.12
N GLY A 3 4.39 -12.82 -13.30
CA GLY A 3 5.24 -11.64 -13.18
C GLY A 3 4.68 -10.50 -12.31
N VAL A 4 3.55 -10.70 -11.64
CA VAL A 4 3.04 -9.75 -10.62
C VAL A 4 3.63 -10.12 -9.26
N LYS A 5 4.36 -9.19 -8.63
CA LYS A 5 4.71 -9.33 -7.21
C LYS A 5 3.45 -9.13 -6.38
N LEU A 6 3.17 -10.04 -5.45
CA LEU A 6 2.02 -10.00 -4.57
C LEU A 6 2.48 -9.76 -3.14
N LEU A 7 1.86 -8.79 -2.46
CA LEU A 7 2.14 -8.44 -1.08
C LEU A 7 0.88 -8.63 -0.23
N LEU A 8 1.04 -9.26 0.94
CA LEU A 8 0.04 -9.19 1.99
C LEU A 8 0.15 -7.81 2.65
N VAL A 9 -0.89 -6.99 2.52
CA VAL A 9 -0.94 -5.65 3.09
C VAL A 9 -2.01 -5.58 4.17
N GLN A 10 -1.63 -5.22 5.39
CA GLN A 10 -2.56 -4.98 6.48
C GLN A 10 -2.98 -3.51 6.49
N PHE A 11 -4.28 -3.25 6.69
CA PHE A 11 -4.76 -1.88 6.78
C PHE A 11 -4.52 -1.28 8.15
N LEU A 12 -4.29 0.03 8.14
CA LEU A 12 -4.15 0.84 9.33
C LEU A 12 -5.36 1.75 9.48
N ASP A 13 -5.72 2.06 10.73
CA ASP A 13 -6.70 3.08 11.03
C ASP A 13 -6.12 4.51 10.93
N THR A 14 -6.93 5.51 11.27
CA THR A 14 -6.52 6.93 11.24
C THR A 14 -5.47 7.29 12.30
N HIS A 15 -5.19 6.39 13.24
CA HIS A 15 -4.18 6.52 14.29
C HIS A 15 -2.95 5.64 14.02
N GLY A 16 -2.86 5.03 12.82
CA GLY A 16 -1.75 4.17 12.45
C GLY A 16 -1.78 2.80 13.10
N GLN A 17 -2.88 2.41 13.74
CA GLN A 17 -3.01 1.12 14.40
C GLN A 17 -3.47 0.04 13.41
N PRO A 18 -2.93 -1.18 13.50
CA PRO A 18 -3.31 -2.27 12.60
C PRO A 18 -4.77 -2.68 12.81
N LEU A 19 -5.49 -2.83 11.71
CA LEU A 19 -6.85 -3.37 11.67
C LEU A 19 -6.81 -4.87 11.38
N GLU A 20 -7.85 -5.60 11.80
CA GLU A 20 -8.14 -6.96 11.33
C GLU A 20 -8.72 -6.96 9.89
N ARG A 21 -8.10 -6.17 9.00
CA ARG A 21 -8.43 -6.09 7.57
C ARG A 21 -7.14 -6.08 6.78
N TYR A 22 -7.11 -6.84 5.70
CA TYR A 22 -5.96 -6.96 4.83
C TYR A 22 -6.41 -7.13 3.38
N GLU A 23 -5.46 -6.99 2.46
CA GLU A 23 -5.60 -7.39 1.06
C GLU A 23 -4.35 -8.15 0.62
N VAL A 24 -4.49 -8.95 -0.45
CA VAL A 24 -3.34 -9.38 -1.24
C VAL A 24 -3.27 -8.45 -2.45
N ALA A 25 -2.34 -7.51 -2.43
CA ALA A 25 -2.21 -6.49 -3.46
C ALA A 25 -1.08 -6.83 -4.45
N GLY A 26 -1.29 -6.50 -5.72
CA GLY A 26 -0.18 -6.39 -6.66
C GLY A 26 0.77 -5.27 -6.24
N ASP A 27 2.06 -5.42 -6.48
CA ASP A 27 3.07 -4.41 -6.20
C ASP A 27 3.84 -4.05 -7.47
N VAL A 28 3.64 -2.82 -7.95
CA VAL A 28 4.35 -2.22 -9.08
C VAL A 28 5.40 -1.20 -8.64
N VAL A 29 5.41 -0.84 -7.35
CA VAL A 29 6.27 0.22 -6.81
C VAL A 29 7.55 -0.37 -6.23
N GLY A 30 7.49 -1.60 -5.72
CA GLY A 30 8.61 -2.27 -5.08
C GLY A 30 8.66 -2.05 -3.57
N ALA A 31 7.50 -2.07 -2.90
CA ALA A 31 7.44 -1.91 -1.45
C ALA A 31 8.16 -3.05 -0.71
N GLY A 32 8.86 -2.67 0.35
CA GLY A 32 9.58 -3.53 1.28
C GLY A 32 8.71 -3.98 2.46
N LEU A 33 9.30 -4.81 3.33
CA LEU A 33 8.67 -5.22 4.58
C LEU A 33 8.52 -4.01 5.51
N ASN A 34 7.39 -3.94 6.22
CA ASN A 34 7.02 -2.89 7.19
C ASN A 34 6.85 -1.47 6.60
N GLU A 35 6.95 -1.28 5.29
CA GLU A 35 6.68 0.03 4.71
C GLU A 35 5.18 0.35 4.69
N TRP A 36 4.82 1.58 5.07
CA TRP A 36 3.47 2.09 4.89
C TRP A 36 3.23 2.39 3.41
N VAL A 37 2.09 1.94 2.88
CA VAL A 37 1.76 2.04 1.45
C VAL A 37 0.35 2.55 1.22
N LEU A 38 0.12 3.13 0.04
CA LEU A 38 -1.21 3.42 -0.48
C LEU A 38 -1.71 2.25 -1.32
N VAL A 39 -2.94 1.80 -1.04
CA VAL A 39 -3.59 0.68 -1.74
C VAL A 39 -4.80 1.19 -2.52
N ALA A 40 -4.76 1.06 -3.85
CA ALA A 40 -5.91 1.27 -4.71
C ALA A 40 -6.73 -0.03 -4.78
N ARG A 41 -8.06 0.09 -4.71
CA ARG A 41 -8.98 -1.06 -4.75
C ARG A 41 -9.96 -1.01 -5.92
N GLY A 42 -10.53 -2.15 -6.27
CA GLY A 42 -11.49 -2.32 -7.35
C GLY A 42 -10.87 -2.06 -8.73
N SER A 43 -11.64 -1.46 -9.64
CA SER A 43 -11.17 -1.19 -11.00
C SER A 43 -9.97 -0.23 -11.07
N ALA A 44 -9.73 0.58 -10.03
CA ALA A 44 -8.57 1.45 -9.93
C ALA A 44 -7.25 0.67 -9.89
N ALA A 45 -7.25 -0.55 -9.33
CA ALA A 45 -6.07 -1.43 -9.27
C ALA A 45 -5.51 -1.81 -10.66
N ARG A 46 -6.30 -1.66 -11.72
CA ARG A 46 -5.93 -2.03 -13.11
C ARG A 46 -5.56 -0.84 -13.99
N LYS A 47 -5.56 0.38 -13.46
CA LYS A 47 -5.30 1.60 -14.25
C LYS A 47 -3.86 1.74 -14.69
N GLU A 48 -2.93 1.12 -13.96
CA GLU A 48 -1.50 1.13 -14.31
C GLU A 48 -1.24 0.37 -15.61
N ARG A 49 -0.25 0.82 -16.39
CA ARG A 49 0.06 0.26 -17.71
C ARG A 49 0.36 -1.23 -17.62
N GLY A 50 -0.29 -2.04 -18.46
CA GLY A 50 -0.09 -3.48 -18.51
C GLY A 50 -0.90 -4.31 -17.49
N ASN A 51 -1.73 -3.65 -16.66
CA ASN A 51 -2.60 -4.31 -15.69
C ASN A 51 -4.10 -4.31 -16.07
N GLY A 52 -4.48 -3.67 -17.19
CA GLY A 52 -5.88 -3.52 -17.62
C GLY A 52 -6.69 -4.81 -17.70
N ASP A 53 -6.10 -5.85 -18.28
CA ASP A 53 -6.72 -7.18 -18.46
C ASP A 53 -6.39 -8.16 -17.32
N ARG A 54 -5.59 -7.74 -16.32
CA ARG A 54 -5.22 -8.60 -15.20
C ARG A 54 -6.37 -8.63 -14.18
N PRO A 55 -6.72 -9.79 -13.60
CA PRO A 55 -7.78 -9.88 -12.60
C PRO A 55 -7.28 -9.39 -11.23
N LEU A 56 -6.89 -8.11 -11.15
CA LEU A 56 -6.44 -7.43 -9.94
C LEU A 56 -7.54 -6.52 -9.42
N ASP A 57 -7.77 -6.58 -8.11
CA ASP A 57 -8.72 -5.77 -7.35
C ASP A 57 -8.05 -4.99 -6.20
N ALA A 58 -6.76 -5.23 -5.93
CA ALA A 58 -5.93 -4.43 -5.05
C ALA A 58 -4.52 -4.21 -5.64
N MET A 59 -3.99 -2.99 -5.49
CA MET A 59 -2.66 -2.61 -5.99
C MET A 59 -1.99 -1.62 -5.04
N VAL A 60 -0.72 -1.86 -4.70
CA VAL A 60 0.17 -0.87 -4.11
C VAL A 60 0.51 0.16 -5.18
N VAL A 61 0.13 1.42 -4.93
CA VAL A 61 0.32 2.54 -5.87
C VAL A 61 1.31 3.59 -5.39
N GLY A 62 1.79 3.47 -4.15
CA GLY A 62 2.83 4.34 -3.62
C GLY A 62 3.31 3.90 -2.25
N ILE A 63 4.57 4.23 -1.93
CA ILE A 63 5.14 4.12 -0.59
C ILE A 63 4.97 5.48 0.11
N ILE A 64 4.54 5.45 1.36
CA ILE A 64 4.27 6.65 2.14
C ILE A 64 5.57 7.11 2.79
N ASP A 65 5.93 8.39 2.58
CA ASP A 65 7.06 9.01 3.28
C ASP A 65 6.63 9.57 4.64
N THR A 66 5.51 10.31 4.68
CA THR A 66 5.01 10.94 5.92
C THR A 66 3.48 10.98 5.95
N VAL A 67 2.90 10.86 7.14
CA VAL A 67 1.48 11.16 7.41
C VAL A 67 1.41 12.26 8.47
N ASN A 68 0.76 13.37 8.16
CA ASN A 68 0.57 14.49 9.08
C ASN A 68 -0.92 14.68 9.39
N VAL A 69 -1.21 14.89 10.67
CA VAL A 69 -2.55 15.19 11.21
C VAL A 69 -2.49 16.48 12.02
N ALA A 70 -3.64 17.00 12.48
CA ALA A 70 -3.69 18.26 13.20
C ALA A 70 -2.82 18.28 14.48
N SER A 71 -2.61 17.13 15.13
CA SER A 71 -1.76 16.99 16.32
C SER A 71 -0.26 16.86 16.01
N GLY A 72 0.14 16.82 14.73
CA GLY A 72 1.54 16.70 14.31
C GLY A 72 1.79 15.54 13.35
N SER A 73 3.03 15.06 13.32
CA SER A 73 3.43 13.92 12.48
C SER A 73 2.95 12.61 13.11
N LEU A 74 2.14 11.86 12.37
CA LEU A 74 1.67 10.51 12.75
C LEU A 74 2.67 9.44 12.34
N TYR A 75 3.28 9.62 11.17
CA TYR A 75 4.23 8.67 10.60
C TYR A 75 5.30 9.41 9.80
N ASN A 76 6.54 8.95 9.91
CA ASN A 76 7.67 9.40 9.10
C ASN A 76 8.59 8.22 8.86
N LYS A 77 8.69 7.80 7.60
CA LYS A 77 9.47 6.66 7.14
C LYS A 77 10.94 6.72 7.57
N ARG A 78 11.51 7.92 7.70
CA ARG A 78 12.93 8.10 8.09
C ARG A 78 13.19 7.74 9.55
N ASP A 79 12.17 7.82 10.40
CA ASP A 79 12.30 7.58 11.82
C ASP A 79 12.15 6.08 12.16
N ASP A 80 11.50 5.32 11.28
CA ASP A 80 11.23 3.88 11.42
C ASP A 80 12.39 2.99 10.91
N GLY A 81 13.37 3.59 10.23
CA GLY A 81 14.55 2.92 9.68
C GLY A 81 15.77 2.88 10.61
N ARG A 82 15.60 3.16 11.91
CA ARG A 82 16.66 3.12 12.93
C ARG A 82 16.52 1.91 13.85
#